data_AF-A0A2A6LQP9-F1
#
_entry.id   AF-A0A2A6LQP9-F1
#
_cell.length_a   1.000
_cell.length_b   1.000
_cell.length_c   1.000
_cell.angle_alpha   90.00
_cell.angle_beta   90.00
_cell.angle_gamma   90.00
#
_symmetry.space_group_name_H-M   'P 1'
#
loop_
_entity.id
_entity.type
_entity.pdbx_description
1 polymer ?
#
loop_
_entity_poly.entity_id
_entity_poly.type
_entity_poly.pdbx_seq_one_letter_code
_entity_poly.pdbx_strand_id
1 'polypeptide(L)'
;MTIKPSFRSLLRRSAAAGSIALAAVLVGPASAHKDPVSPEQLKIYQEAFMEEVRKGDLLFHGDQATADAMGVGTSLSKTGMACAMCHPMASDTHPQSFPKFQAQMAKFATLRDMINWCIEKPNQGEKIDPESEAMKALEAYITWSNTGSVLQPGKF
;
A
#
# COMPACT_ATOMS: atom_id res chain seq x y z
N MET A 1 45.70 13.27 38.36
CA MET A 1 44.74 14.38 38.54
C MET A 1 43.33 13.83 38.38
N THR A 2 42.64 13.56 39.48
CA THR A 2 41.31 12.93 39.48
C THR A 2 40.28 14.01 39.81
N ILE A 3 39.57 14.49 38.80
CA ILE A 3 38.57 15.56 38.94
C ILE A 3 37.33 14.95 39.61
N LYS A 4 37.10 15.24 40.90
CA LYS A 4 35.86 14.86 41.59
C LYS A 4 34.70 15.73 41.08
N PRO A 5 33.59 15.15 40.62
CA PRO A 5 32.45 15.93 40.17
C PRO A 5 31.82 16.72 41.33
N SER A 6 31.58 18.02 41.10
CA SER A 6 30.91 18.91 42.04
C SER A 6 29.47 18.43 42.35
N PHE A 7 29.05 18.56 43.61
CA PHE A 7 27.72 18.18 44.11
C PHE A 7 26.56 18.75 43.26
N ARG A 8 26.73 19.93 42.64
CA ARG A 8 25.74 20.53 41.72
C ARG A 8 25.58 19.77 40.39
N SER A 9 26.63 19.08 39.94
CA SER A 9 26.61 18.22 38.75
C SER A 9 25.81 16.93 39.00
N LEU A 10 25.92 16.36 40.21
CA LEU A 10 25.12 15.21 40.63
C LEU A 10 23.63 15.54 40.70
N LEU A 11 23.26 16.65 41.35
CA LEU A 11 21.84 17.07 41.46
C LEU A 11 21.18 17.36 40.10
N ARG A 12 21.89 17.97 39.14
CA ARG A 12 21.37 18.21 37.79
C ARG A 12 21.15 16.92 36.99
N ARG A 13 22.00 15.92 37.17
CA ARG A 13 21.86 14.60 36.51
C ARG A 13 20.69 13.82 37.08
N SER A 14 20.46 13.89 38.39
CA SER A 14 19.32 13.23 39.04
C SER A 14 17.97 13.84 38.63
N ALA A 15 17.91 15.18 38.51
CA ALA A 15 16.70 15.85 38.03
C ALA A 15 16.37 15.48 36.57
N ALA A 16 17.37 15.45 35.69
CA ALA A 16 17.17 15.06 34.29
C ALA A 16 16.74 13.58 34.14
N ALA A 17 17.35 12.67 34.91
CA ALA A 17 16.97 11.26 34.90
C ALA A 17 15.55 11.04 35.47
N GLY A 18 15.17 11.79 36.52
CA GLY A 18 13.81 11.77 37.07
C GLY A 18 12.76 12.25 36.06
N SER A 19 13.05 13.31 35.31
CA SER A 19 12.14 13.83 34.28
C SER A 19 11.95 12.86 33.10
N ILE A 20 13.01 12.16 32.68
CA ILE A 20 12.93 11.17 31.60
C ILE A 20 12.13 9.93 32.04
N ALA A 21 12.37 9.45 33.27
CA ALA A 21 11.61 8.34 33.82
C ALA A 21 10.12 8.69 33.97
N LEU A 22 9.81 9.91 34.42
CA LEU A 22 8.43 10.38 34.54
C LEU A 22 7.74 10.51 33.18
N ALA A 23 8.46 11.01 32.16
CA ALA A 23 7.94 11.07 30.79
C ALA A 23 7.66 9.67 30.21
N ALA A 24 8.54 8.69 30.45
CA ALA A 24 8.33 7.31 30.01
C ALA A 24 7.11 6.64 30.70
N VAL A 25 6.87 6.95 31.98
CA VAL A 25 5.68 6.47 32.71
C VAL A 25 4.40 7.18 32.26
N LEU A 26 4.45 8.49 31.99
CA LEU A 26 3.29 9.27 31.53
C LEU A 26 2.88 8.95 30.10
N VAL A 27 3.84 8.65 29.22
CA VAL A 27 3.55 8.32 27.81
C VAL A 27 3.14 6.85 27.65
N GLY A 28 3.58 5.97 28.56
CA GLY A 28 3.29 4.53 28.51
C GLY A 28 3.80 3.86 27.22
N PRO A 29 3.81 2.52 27.15
CA PRO A 29 3.99 1.86 25.87
C PRO A 29 2.76 2.16 25.01
N ALA A 30 2.96 2.73 23.82
CA ALA A 30 1.92 2.85 22.81
C ALA A 30 1.29 1.47 22.60
N SER A 31 0.09 1.27 23.14
CA SER A 31 -0.62 0.00 23.04
C SER A 31 -1.32 -0.04 21.70
N ALA A 32 -0.56 -0.36 20.65
CA ALA A 32 -1.14 -0.69 19.36
C ALA A 32 -1.92 -2.03 19.51
N HIS A 33 -3.25 -1.95 19.40
CA HIS A 33 -4.23 -3.05 19.29
C HIS A 33 -3.81 -4.41 19.91
N LYS A 34 -4.10 -4.62 21.19
CA LYS A 34 -3.87 -5.91 21.88
C LYS A 34 -5.10 -6.80 21.96
N ASP A 35 -6.29 -6.27 21.73
CA ASP A 35 -7.51 -7.06 21.83
C ASP A 35 -7.59 -8.02 20.63
N PRO A 36 -7.79 -9.34 20.87
CA PRO A 36 -7.96 -10.29 19.79
C PRO A 36 -9.12 -9.89 18.89
N VAL A 37 -8.93 -9.97 17.57
CA VAL A 37 -9.99 -9.72 16.60
C VAL A 37 -11.07 -10.78 16.76
N SER A 38 -12.31 -10.37 17.01
CA SER A 38 -13.45 -11.27 17.10
C SER A 38 -13.84 -11.84 15.72
N PRO A 39 -14.54 -12.99 15.66
CA PRO A 39 -15.02 -13.54 14.40
C PRO A 39 -15.89 -12.58 13.58
N GLU A 40 -16.71 -11.75 14.25
CA GLU A 40 -17.54 -10.74 13.59
C GLU A 40 -16.68 -9.63 12.96
N GLN A 41 -15.62 -9.20 13.66
CA GLN A 41 -14.68 -8.22 13.10
C GLN A 41 -13.90 -8.79 11.91
N LEU A 42 -13.48 -10.06 11.96
CA LEU A 42 -12.84 -10.72 10.82
C LEU A 42 -13.74 -10.72 9.58
N LYS A 43 -15.04 -10.97 9.77
CA LYS A 43 -16.02 -10.91 8.68
C LYS A 43 -16.10 -9.50 8.07
N ILE A 44 -16.19 -8.47 8.91
CA ILE A 44 -16.22 -7.07 8.45
C ILE A 44 -14.95 -6.72 7.66
N TYR A 45 -13.78 -7.15 8.13
CA TYR A 45 -12.51 -6.89 7.44
C TYR A 45 -12.45 -7.59 6.08
N GLN A 46 -12.90 -8.85 6.03
CA GLN A 46 -12.98 -9.60 4.78
C GLN A 46 -13.98 -8.96 3.81
N GLU A 47 -15.12 -8.50 4.29
CA GLU A 47 -16.13 -7.83 3.46
C GLU A 47 -15.58 -6.52 2.88
N ALA A 48 -14.91 -5.70 3.70
CA ALA A 48 -14.26 -4.48 3.24
C ALA A 48 -13.18 -4.77 2.19
N PHE A 49 -12.36 -5.81 2.39
CA PHE A 49 -11.35 -6.20 1.42
C PHE A 49 -11.98 -6.71 0.11
N MET A 50 -12.98 -7.59 0.17
CA MET A 50 -13.63 -8.13 -1.01
C MET A 50 -14.42 -7.07 -1.79
N GLU A 51 -14.86 -6.01 -1.13
CA GLU A 51 -15.47 -4.87 -1.81
C GLU A 51 -14.47 -4.15 -2.72
N GLU A 52 -13.25 -3.90 -2.25
CA GLU A 52 -12.18 -3.34 -3.08
C GLU A 52 -11.75 -4.28 -4.21
N VAL A 53 -11.75 -5.60 -3.95
CA VAL A 53 -11.51 -6.60 -5.00
C VAL A 53 -12.58 -6.53 -6.09
N ARG A 54 -13.87 -6.41 -5.75
CA ARG A 54 -14.96 -6.29 -6.75
C ARG A 54 -14.84 -5.00 -7.56
N LYS A 55 -14.57 -3.87 -6.91
CA LYS A 55 -14.35 -2.59 -7.61
C LYS A 55 -13.15 -2.70 -8.55
N GLY A 56 -12.06 -3.30 -8.07
CA GLY A 56 -10.85 -3.53 -8.86
C GLY A 56 -11.11 -4.42 -10.07
N ASP A 57 -11.88 -5.50 -9.91
CA ASP A 57 -12.29 -6.38 -11.00
C ASP A 57 -13.08 -5.63 -12.09
N LEU A 58 -14.06 -4.82 -11.69
CA LEU A 58 -14.86 -3.99 -12.60
C LEU A 58 -13.97 -2.98 -13.37
N LEU A 59 -13.11 -2.24 -12.67
CA LEU A 59 -12.17 -1.31 -13.31
C LEU A 59 -11.21 -2.03 -14.26
N PHE A 60 -10.69 -3.19 -13.85
CA PHE A 60 -9.74 -3.97 -14.61
C PHE A 60 -10.35 -4.55 -15.91
N HIS A 61 -11.65 -4.83 -15.90
CA HIS A 61 -12.43 -5.25 -17.06
C HIS A 61 -13.04 -4.07 -17.86
N GLY A 62 -12.74 -2.82 -17.48
CA GLY A 62 -13.13 -1.63 -18.23
C GLY A 62 -14.57 -1.20 -18.01
N ASP A 63 -15.15 -1.49 -16.84
CA ASP A 63 -16.48 -1.00 -16.48
C ASP A 63 -16.48 0.54 -16.34
N GLN A 64 -17.09 1.20 -17.34
CA GLN A 64 -17.10 2.66 -17.40
C GLN A 64 -17.87 3.29 -16.24
N ALA A 65 -18.98 2.68 -15.80
CA ALA A 65 -19.80 3.23 -14.73
C ALA A 65 -19.03 3.30 -13.41
N THR A 66 -18.29 2.25 -13.05
CA THR A 66 -17.41 2.24 -11.88
C THR A 66 -16.27 3.23 -12.03
N ALA A 67 -15.65 3.32 -13.22
CA ALA A 67 -14.58 4.27 -13.47
C ALA A 67 -15.04 5.74 -13.34
N ASP A 68 -16.23 6.06 -13.87
CA ASP A 68 -16.85 7.38 -13.73
C ASP A 68 -17.18 7.70 -12.27
N ALA A 69 -17.78 6.74 -11.55
CA ALA A 69 -18.12 6.88 -10.13
C ALA A 69 -16.88 7.11 -9.24
N MET A 70 -15.71 6.60 -9.66
CA MET A 70 -14.44 6.77 -8.96
C MET A 70 -13.59 7.94 -9.49
N GLY A 71 -14.12 8.72 -10.45
CA GLY A 71 -13.47 9.92 -10.97
C GLY A 71 -12.27 9.66 -11.89
N VAL A 72 -12.16 8.45 -12.45
CA VAL A 72 -11.06 8.03 -13.35
C VAL A 72 -11.54 7.60 -14.73
N GLY A 73 -12.82 7.81 -15.05
CA GLY A 73 -13.48 7.34 -16.27
C GLY A 73 -12.78 7.73 -17.57
N THR A 74 -12.23 8.93 -17.66
CA THR A 74 -11.47 9.41 -18.82
C THR A 74 -9.97 9.13 -18.73
N SER A 75 -9.50 8.69 -17.55
CA SER A 75 -8.08 8.48 -17.25
C SER A 75 -7.63 7.06 -17.54
N LEU A 76 -8.46 6.03 -17.33
CA LEU A 76 -8.01 4.63 -17.44
C LEU A 76 -7.67 4.17 -18.87
N SER A 77 -8.35 4.71 -19.88
CA SER A 77 -8.12 4.34 -21.27
C SER A 77 -8.63 5.38 -22.26
N LYS A 78 -7.78 5.76 -23.22
CA LYS A 78 -8.17 6.52 -24.41
C LYS A 78 -8.28 5.64 -25.66
N THR A 79 -7.81 4.40 -25.58
CA THR A 79 -7.84 3.43 -26.68
C THR A 79 -9.09 2.55 -26.66
N GLY A 80 -9.86 2.57 -25.56
CA GLY A 80 -10.97 1.65 -25.33
C GLY A 80 -10.53 0.24 -24.90
N MET A 81 -9.22 0.00 -24.76
CA MET A 81 -8.71 -1.26 -24.23
C MET A 81 -8.83 -1.29 -22.70
N ALA A 82 -9.24 -2.45 -22.18
CA ALA A 82 -9.25 -2.76 -20.75
C ALA A 82 -8.02 -3.59 -20.38
N CYS A 83 -7.60 -3.54 -19.11
CA CYS A 83 -6.45 -4.30 -18.62
C CYS A 83 -6.61 -5.80 -18.90
N ALA A 84 -7.82 -6.34 -18.72
CA ALA A 84 -8.15 -7.74 -18.95
C ALA A 84 -7.95 -8.23 -20.39
N MET A 85 -7.87 -7.33 -21.38
CA MET A 85 -7.61 -7.72 -22.77
C MET A 85 -6.18 -8.22 -22.97
N CYS A 86 -5.22 -7.71 -22.18
CA CYS A 86 -3.82 -8.15 -22.19
C CYS A 86 -3.48 -9.08 -21.02
N HIS A 87 -4.20 -8.95 -19.90
CA HIS A 87 -3.99 -9.72 -18.67
C HIS A 87 -5.28 -10.42 -18.22
N PRO A 88 -5.77 -11.45 -18.92
CA PRO A 88 -7.00 -12.15 -18.54
C PRO A 88 -6.98 -12.59 -17.07
N MET A 89 -7.99 -12.22 -16.28
CA MET A 89 -8.04 -12.52 -14.84
C MET A 89 -6.78 -12.07 -14.06
N ALA A 90 -6.19 -10.93 -14.45
CA ALA A 90 -4.93 -10.42 -13.91
C ALA A 90 -3.73 -11.37 -14.05
N SER A 91 -3.77 -12.30 -15.01
CA SER A 91 -2.64 -13.19 -15.33
C SER A 91 -1.41 -12.40 -15.76
N ASP A 92 -0.22 -12.95 -15.51
CA ASP A 92 1.08 -12.38 -15.91
C ASP A 92 1.35 -10.95 -15.43
N THR A 93 0.61 -10.45 -14.45
CA THR A 93 0.88 -9.16 -13.77
C THR A 93 2.00 -9.27 -12.74
N HIS A 94 2.25 -10.48 -12.22
CA HIS A 94 3.34 -10.81 -11.31
C HIS A 94 3.48 -9.87 -10.08
N PRO A 95 2.39 -9.53 -9.35
CA PRO A 95 2.42 -8.60 -8.22
C PRO A 95 3.41 -9.01 -7.12
N GLN A 96 3.57 -10.32 -6.89
CA GLN A 96 4.48 -10.93 -5.93
C GLN A 96 5.97 -10.63 -6.18
N SER A 97 6.32 -10.16 -7.39
CA SER A 97 7.69 -9.78 -7.75
C SER A 97 8.02 -8.31 -7.47
N PHE A 98 7.00 -7.49 -7.21
CA PHE A 98 7.20 -6.09 -6.85
C PHE A 98 7.48 -5.92 -5.35
N PRO A 99 8.27 -4.91 -4.95
CA PRO A 99 8.94 -3.93 -5.82
C PRO A 99 10.20 -4.48 -6.51
N LYS A 100 10.56 -3.92 -7.68
CA LYS A 100 11.72 -4.37 -8.48
C LYS A 100 12.24 -3.30 -9.44
N PHE A 101 13.39 -3.54 -10.05
CA PHE A 101 13.80 -2.78 -11.23
C PHE A 101 12.95 -3.24 -12.42
N GLN A 102 12.20 -2.34 -13.04
CA GLN A 102 11.39 -2.67 -14.19
C GLN A 102 12.05 -2.17 -15.47
N ALA A 103 12.47 -3.12 -16.31
CA ALA A 103 13.18 -2.82 -17.56
C ALA A 103 12.39 -1.88 -18.50
N GLN A 104 11.07 -2.08 -18.63
CA GLN A 104 10.18 -1.26 -19.46
C GLN A 104 10.10 0.20 -19.00
N MET A 105 10.43 0.46 -17.73
CA MET A 105 10.42 1.79 -17.12
C MET A 105 11.84 2.33 -16.89
N ALA A 106 12.87 1.49 -17.08
CA ALA A 106 14.27 1.75 -16.77
C ALA A 106 14.50 2.32 -15.35
N LYS A 107 13.70 1.88 -14.36
CA LYS A 107 13.78 2.37 -12.98
C LYS A 107 13.26 1.35 -11.97
N PHE A 108 13.56 1.57 -10.70
CA PHE A 108 12.87 0.91 -9.60
C PHE A 108 11.39 1.29 -9.57
N ALA A 109 10.51 0.30 -9.41
CA ALA A 109 9.07 0.45 -9.50
C ALA A 109 8.35 -0.41 -8.46
N THR A 110 7.25 0.13 -7.95
CA THR A 110 6.22 -0.57 -7.20
C THR A 110 5.16 -1.16 -8.14
N LEU A 111 4.21 -1.93 -7.60
CA LEU A 111 3.07 -2.41 -8.37
C LEU A 111 2.21 -1.24 -8.89
N ARG A 112 1.96 -0.21 -8.07
CA ARG A 112 1.22 0.99 -8.48
C ARG A 112 1.91 1.77 -9.59
N ASP A 113 3.25 1.81 -9.60
CA ASP A 113 4.01 2.38 -10.71
C ASP A 113 3.75 1.62 -12.01
N MET A 114 3.70 0.27 -11.95
CA MET A 114 3.39 -0.57 -13.09
C MET A 114 1.95 -0.39 -13.57
N ILE A 115 0.98 -0.31 -12.65
CA ILE A 115 -0.43 -0.04 -12.99
C ILE A 115 -0.54 1.28 -13.76
N ASN A 116 0.09 2.35 -13.26
CA ASN A 116 0.10 3.64 -13.96
C ASN A 116 0.84 3.57 -15.30
N TRP A 117 1.93 2.81 -15.40
CA TRP A 117 2.61 2.62 -16.67
C TRP A 117 1.70 1.91 -17.69
N CYS A 118 0.91 0.92 -17.29
CA CYS A 118 -0.08 0.26 -18.15
C CYS A 118 -1.18 1.24 -18.62
N ILE A 119 -1.63 2.13 -17.74
CA ILE A 119 -2.59 3.20 -18.08
C ILE A 119 -1.97 4.14 -19.11
N GLU A 120 -0.76 4.66 -18.87
CA GLU A 120 -0.14 5.68 -19.70
C GLU A 120 0.37 5.14 -21.05
N LYS A 121 0.88 3.91 -21.10
CA LYS A 121 1.61 3.38 -22.26
C LYS A 121 0.69 2.55 -23.19
N PRO A 122 0.22 1.35 -22.82
CA PRO A 122 -0.78 0.60 -23.60
C PRO A 122 -2.10 1.35 -23.81
N ASN A 123 -2.69 1.87 -22.73
CA ASN A 123 -4.05 2.42 -22.77
C ASN A 123 -4.12 3.89 -23.17
N GLN A 124 -2.97 4.56 -23.30
CA GLN A 124 -2.86 5.99 -23.63
C GLN A 124 -3.70 6.89 -22.71
N GLY A 125 -3.97 6.41 -21.50
CA GLY A 125 -4.71 7.10 -20.47
C GLY A 125 -3.88 8.18 -19.80
N GLU A 126 -4.40 8.64 -18.66
CA GLU A 126 -3.74 9.61 -17.80
C GLU A 126 -3.42 8.96 -16.47
N LYS A 127 -2.21 9.23 -15.97
CA LYS A 127 -1.77 8.75 -14.66
C LYS A 127 -2.81 9.10 -13.59
N ILE A 128 -3.25 8.09 -12.83
CA ILE A 128 -4.12 8.29 -11.68
C ILE A 128 -3.29 8.45 -10.40
N ASP A 129 -3.84 9.13 -9.40
CA ASP A 129 -3.19 9.32 -8.11
C ASP A 129 -2.88 7.95 -7.47
N PRO A 130 -1.62 7.65 -7.10
CA PRO A 130 -1.27 6.42 -6.39
C PRO A 130 -2.07 6.18 -5.12
N GLU A 131 -2.62 7.22 -4.48
CA GLU A 131 -3.44 7.13 -3.28
C GLU A 131 -4.96 7.17 -3.55
N SER A 132 -5.37 7.24 -4.81
CA SER A 132 -6.78 7.19 -5.20
C SER A 132 -7.43 5.85 -4.83
N GLU A 133 -8.74 5.88 -4.59
CA GLU A 133 -9.54 4.68 -4.36
C GLU A 133 -9.46 3.72 -5.57
N ALA A 134 -9.43 4.24 -6.80
CA ALA A 134 -9.30 3.43 -8.00
C ALA A 134 -7.98 2.65 -8.05
N MET A 135 -6.86 3.30 -7.69
CA MET A 135 -5.56 2.63 -7.64
C MET A 135 -5.53 1.52 -6.58
N LYS A 136 -6.07 1.79 -5.38
CA LYS A 136 -6.15 0.78 -4.30
C LYS A 136 -7.01 -0.42 -4.71
N ALA A 137 -8.16 -0.17 -5.34
CA ALA A 137 -9.04 -1.22 -5.83
C ALA A 137 -8.35 -2.09 -6.90
N LEU A 138 -7.70 -1.48 -7.89
CA LEU A 138 -6.92 -2.20 -8.91
C LEU A 138 -5.80 -3.04 -8.28
N GLU A 139 -5.04 -2.48 -7.34
CA GLU A 139 -3.99 -3.20 -6.62
C GLU A 139 -4.54 -4.37 -5.80
N ALA A 140 -5.67 -4.17 -5.12
CA ALA A 140 -6.35 -5.21 -4.35
C ALA A 140 -6.78 -6.37 -5.25
N TYR A 141 -7.43 -6.10 -6.38
CA TYR A 141 -7.86 -7.12 -7.33
C TYR A 141 -6.68 -7.88 -7.95
N ILE A 142 -5.63 -7.18 -8.39
CA ILE A 142 -4.43 -7.81 -8.97
C ILE A 142 -3.76 -8.72 -7.94
N THR A 143 -3.60 -8.25 -6.70
CA THR A 143 -2.97 -9.02 -5.62
C THR A 143 -3.83 -10.23 -5.23
N TRP A 144 -5.13 -10.04 -5.06
CA TRP A 144 -6.08 -11.11 -4.73
C TRP A 144 -6.12 -12.19 -5.81
N SER A 145 -6.13 -11.81 -7.09
CA SER A 145 -6.15 -12.75 -8.22
C SER A 145 -4.89 -13.61 -8.29
N ASN A 146 -3.79 -13.16 -7.68
CA ASN A 146 -2.52 -13.88 -7.60
C ASN A 146 -2.29 -14.57 -6.24
N THR A 147 -3.34 -14.72 -5.42
CA THR A 147 -3.29 -15.40 -4.12
C THR A 147 -2.68 -16.80 -4.25
N GLY A 148 -1.83 -17.17 -3.29
CA GLY A 148 -1.09 -18.44 -3.30
C GLY A 148 0.29 -18.34 -3.97
N SER A 149 0.59 -17.22 -4.64
CA SER A 149 1.93 -16.95 -5.16
C SER A 149 2.95 -16.73 -4.03
N VAL A 150 4.18 -17.22 -4.23
CA VAL A 150 5.29 -16.96 -3.30
C VAL A 150 5.83 -15.55 -3.54
N LEU A 151 5.91 -14.74 -2.49
CA LEU A 151 6.54 -13.41 -2.53
C LEU A 151 8.02 -13.53 -2.91
N GLN A 152 8.40 -12.88 -4.01
CA GLN A 152 9.76 -12.86 -4.54
C GLN A 152 10.14 -11.45 -5.04
N PRO A 153 10.19 -10.42 -4.16
CA PRO A 153 10.53 -9.06 -4.56
C PRO A 153 11.88 -8.97 -5.29
N GLY A 154 11.97 -8.13 -6.31
CA GLY A 154 13.19 -7.93 -7.10
C GLY A 154 13.47 -9.01 -8.14
N LYS A 155 12.60 -10.01 -8.27
CA LYS A 155 12.70 -11.02 -9.33
C LYS A 155 12.36 -10.40 -10.69
N PHE A 156 13.10 -10.82 -11.72
CA PHE A 156 13.08 -10.40 -13.14
C PHE A 156 13.89 -9.16 -13.44
#